data_AF-A0A9D8S9W1-F1
#
_entry.id   AF-A0A9D8S9W1-F1
#
_cell.length_a   1.000
_cell.length_b   1.000
_cell.length_c   1.000
_cell.angle_alpha   90.00
_cell.angle_beta   90.00
_cell.angle_gamma   90.00
#
_symmetry.space_group_name_H-M   'P 1'
#
loop_
_entity.id
_entity.type
_entity.pdbx_description
1 polymer ?
#
loop_
_entity_poly.entity_id
_entity_poly.type
_entity_poly.pdbx_seq_one_letter_code
_entity_poly.pdbx_strand_id
1 'polypeptide(L)'
;KSKIDILKVQEEMMYKHSDLLWISVNIFGSKAQVEITTVTHKKESTDMKTPTNIVAKKDGVVTLVKGYYGVNAVKEGVNVAEGTLLISGVGKNADGSEYFTHAKGEVYAKTENEATQAVNRNFKGFISTGNKSVYGVEVFSLKIPFGRINDETVNSEAYTHLKSKSTYLPLAIFRVDSYPVKETEVTLTENQSMLYCLSQLVEMKRGEYKDAEIYEELYFGETVNGKYILNQALNCVENIAVEQPIMVEN
;
A
#
# COMPACT_ATOMS: atom_id res chain seq x y z
N LYS A 1 26.07 -10.25 20.92
CA LYS A 1 25.69 -9.59 19.65
C LYS A 1 25.03 -10.65 18.79
N SER A 2 23.71 -10.59 18.62
CA SER A 2 23.01 -11.49 17.70
C SER A 2 23.48 -11.12 16.29
N LYS A 3 24.14 -12.05 15.62
CA LYS A 3 24.59 -11.86 14.24
C LYS A 3 23.31 -12.06 13.42
N ILE A 4 22.72 -10.97 12.93
CA ILE A 4 21.55 -11.06 12.05
C ILE A 4 21.97 -11.89 10.85
N ASP A 5 21.24 -12.97 10.59
CA ASP A 5 21.48 -13.86 9.47
C ASP A 5 20.85 -13.21 8.23
N ILE A 6 21.70 -12.49 7.50
CA ILE A 6 21.31 -11.71 6.33
C ILE A 6 20.63 -12.60 5.28
N LEU A 7 21.13 -13.83 5.11
CA LEU A 7 20.58 -14.79 4.15
C LEU A 7 19.15 -15.17 4.50
N LYS A 8 18.86 -15.42 5.79
CA LYS A 8 17.48 -15.70 6.23
C LYS A 8 16.54 -14.51 6.02
N VAL A 9 17.01 -13.30 6.28
CA VAL A 9 16.21 -12.08 6.05
C VAL A 9 15.93 -11.91 4.55
N GLN A 10 16.91 -12.16 3.69
CA GLN A 10 16.73 -12.13 2.24
C GLN A 10 15.72 -13.21 1.78
N GLU A 11 15.87 -14.46 2.24
CA GLU A 11 14.96 -15.56 1.90
C GLU A 11 13.52 -15.29 2.37
N GLU A 12 13.34 -14.81 3.60
CA GLU A 12 12.02 -14.51 4.15
C GLU A 12 11.34 -13.35 3.39
N MET A 13 12.12 -12.34 2.98
CA MET A 13 11.61 -11.23 2.17
C MET A 13 11.24 -11.68 0.76
N MET A 14 12.08 -12.49 0.11
CA MET A 14 11.79 -13.07 -1.21
C MET A 14 10.57 -13.99 -1.18
N TYR A 15 10.33 -14.69 -0.05
CA TYR A 15 9.17 -15.55 0.12
C TYR A 15 7.86 -14.76 0.36
N LYS A 16 7.91 -13.68 1.14
CA LYS A 16 6.72 -12.86 1.46
C LYS A 16 6.26 -11.98 0.29
N HIS A 17 7.16 -11.67 -0.64
CA HIS A 17 6.92 -10.73 -1.73
C HIS A 17 7.26 -11.39 -3.08
N SER A 18 6.25 -11.97 -3.72
CA SER A 18 6.38 -12.66 -5.02
C SER A 18 6.75 -11.74 -6.20
N ASP A 19 6.71 -10.44 -5.99
CA ASP A 19 7.08 -9.39 -6.95
C ASP A 19 8.56 -9.00 -6.90
N LEU A 20 9.34 -9.54 -5.96
CA LEU A 20 10.80 -9.33 -5.88
C LEU A 20 11.55 -10.29 -6.82
N LEU A 21 12.36 -9.75 -7.74
CA LEU A 21 13.33 -10.53 -8.52
C LEU A 21 14.59 -10.82 -7.71
N TRP A 22 15.04 -9.83 -6.94
CA TRP A 22 16.28 -9.90 -6.19
C TRP A 22 16.28 -8.89 -5.06
N ILE A 23 16.86 -9.28 -3.91
CA ILE A 23 17.07 -8.41 -2.75
C ILE A 23 18.48 -8.62 -2.20
N SER A 24 19.18 -7.52 -1.94
CA SER A 24 20.47 -7.50 -1.25
C SER A 24 20.43 -6.62 -0.01
N VAL A 25 20.98 -7.13 1.08
CA VAL A 25 21.02 -6.43 2.36
C VAL A 25 22.48 -6.34 2.80
N ASN A 26 23.03 -5.13 2.77
CA ASN A 26 24.41 -4.83 3.17
C ASN A 26 24.43 -4.12 4.52
N ILE A 27 25.16 -4.66 5.51
CA ILE A 27 25.24 -4.07 6.85
C ILE A 27 26.58 -3.36 7.04
N PHE A 28 26.51 -2.06 7.31
CA PHE A 28 27.65 -1.20 7.67
C PHE A 28 27.51 -0.73 9.12
N GLY A 29 28.05 -1.51 10.06
CA GLY A 29 27.98 -1.19 11.49
C GLY A 29 26.54 -1.19 12.01
N SER A 30 26.00 0.00 12.30
CA SER A 30 24.61 0.19 12.76
C SER A 30 23.62 0.53 11.63
N LYS A 31 24.10 0.66 10.40
CA LYS A 31 23.28 1.00 9.22
C LYS A 31 23.12 -0.22 8.33
N ALA A 32 21.90 -0.45 7.84
CA ALA A 32 21.63 -1.44 6.80
C ALA A 32 21.24 -0.70 5.51
N GLN A 33 21.86 -1.07 4.40
CA GLN A 33 21.51 -0.65 3.05
C GLN A 33 20.82 -1.81 2.35
N VAL A 34 19.62 -1.59 1.84
CA VAL A 34 18.81 -2.61 1.16
C VAL A 34 18.63 -2.18 -0.29
N GLU A 35 19.00 -3.06 -1.21
CA GLU A 35 18.79 -2.89 -2.66
C GLU A 35 17.78 -3.94 -3.12
N ILE A 36 16.78 -3.49 -3.88
CA ILE A 36 15.64 -4.30 -4.28
C ILE A 36 15.42 -4.10 -5.79
N THR A 37 15.26 -5.22 -6.49
CA THR A 37 14.84 -5.25 -7.90
C THR A 37 13.54 -6.03 -7.99
N THR A 38 12.51 -5.44 -8.60
CA THR A 38 11.17 -6.03 -8.72
C THR A 38 10.87 -6.50 -10.15
N VAL A 39 10.01 -7.51 -10.28
CA VAL A 39 9.49 -7.96 -11.57
C VAL A 39 8.62 -6.86 -12.15
N THR A 40 9.02 -6.28 -13.28
CA THR A 40 8.08 -5.53 -14.12
C THR A 40 7.23 -6.55 -14.87
N HIS A 41 6.00 -6.80 -14.41
CA HIS A 41 5.04 -7.58 -15.18
C HIS A 41 4.83 -6.88 -16.52
N LYS A 42 5.33 -7.52 -17.60
CA LYS A 42 4.93 -7.15 -18.96
C LYS A 42 3.42 -7.34 -19.01
N LYS A 43 2.66 -6.26 -19.27
CA LYS A 43 1.21 -6.32 -19.49
C LYS A 43 0.92 -7.53 -20.36
N GLU A 44 0.01 -8.41 -19.88
CA GLU A 44 -0.43 -9.58 -20.62
C GLU A 44 -0.69 -9.18 -22.08
N SER A 45 -0.24 -9.99 -23.04
CA SER A 45 -0.57 -9.72 -24.43
C SER A 45 -2.08 -9.88 -24.58
N THR A 46 -2.80 -8.76 -24.59
CA THR A 46 -4.23 -8.73 -24.89
C THR A 46 -4.46 -9.51 -26.17
N ASP A 47 -5.42 -10.43 -26.16
CA ASP A 47 -5.84 -11.14 -27.36
C ASP A 47 -6.35 -10.13 -28.40
N MET A 48 -5.51 -9.80 -29.38
CA MET A 48 -5.82 -8.81 -30.42
C MET A 48 -6.90 -9.27 -31.40
N LYS A 49 -7.49 -10.45 -31.21
CA LYS A 49 -8.49 -11.01 -32.13
C LYS A 49 -9.84 -10.32 -32.04
N THR A 50 -10.19 -9.74 -30.89
CA THR A 50 -11.49 -9.09 -30.69
C THR A 50 -11.38 -7.60 -31.01
N PRO A 51 -12.17 -7.07 -31.96
CA PRO A 51 -12.24 -5.63 -32.20
C PRO A 51 -12.71 -4.88 -30.96
N THR A 52 -11.99 -3.82 -30.61
CA THR A 52 -12.24 -3.01 -29.42
C THR A 52 -12.16 -1.54 -29.78
N ASN A 53 -12.92 -0.72 -29.08
CA ASN A 53 -12.73 0.72 -28.99
C ASN A 53 -11.93 1.04 -27.74
N ILE A 54 -11.37 2.25 -27.68
CA ILE A 54 -10.87 2.83 -26.44
C ILE A 54 -11.80 3.96 -26.05
N VAL A 55 -12.30 3.90 -24.82
CA VAL A 55 -13.17 4.90 -24.22
C VAL A 55 -12.50 5.53 -22.99
N ALA A 56 -12.99 6.70 -22.60
CA ALA A 56 -12.53 7.39 -21.40
C ALA A 56 -13.04 6.69 -20.13
N LYS A 57 -12.12 6.39 -19.22
CA LYS A 57 -12.43 5.87 -17.88
C LYS A 57 -13.01 6.94 -16.94
N LYS A 58 -12.64 8.20 -17.17
CA LYS A 58 -12.96 9.33 -16.29
C LYS A 58 -13.12 10.60 -17.13
N ASP A 59 -13.81 11.57 -16.55
CA ASP A 59 -13.89 12.93 -17.07
C ASP A 59 -12.52 13.61 -17.04
N GLY A 60 -12.22 14.46 -18.03
CA GLY A 60 -11.00 15.24 -18.02
C GLY A 60 -10.69 15.98 -19.31
N VAL A 61 -9.63 16.77 -19.27
CA VAL A 61 -9.13 17.52 -20.45
C VAL A 61 -7.94 16.79 -21.04
N VAL A 62 -8.08 16.33 -22.29
CA VAL A 62 -7.05 15.54 -22.99
C VAL A 62 -5.78 16.37 -23.16
N THR A 63 -4.65 15.84 -22.70
CA THR A 63 -3.33 16.47 -22.84
C THR A 63 -2.44 15.78 -23.86
N LEU A 64 -2.61 14.48 -24.08
CA LEU A 64 -1.79 13.71 -25.01
C LEU A 64 -2.53 12.48 -25.53
N VAL A 65 -2.50 12.27 -26.85
CA VAL A 65 -3.09 11.09 -27.51
C VAL A 65 -2.00 10.28 -28.19
N LYS A 66 -1.74 9.07 -27.70
CA LYS A 66 -0.84 8.07 -28.32
C LYS A 66 -1.65 6.91 -28.86
N GLY A 67 -2.18 7.07 -30.07
CA GLY A 67 -2.85 5.98 -30.79
C GLY A 67 -1.83 5.05 -31.46
N TYR A 68 -1.87 3.75 -31.15
CA TYR A 68 -1.06 2.72 -31.79
C TYR A 68 -1.83 1.97 -32.87
N TYR A 69 -3.09 1.60 -32.57
CA TYR A 69 -4.01 0.94 -33.48
C TYR A 69 -5.41 1.56 -33.35
N GLY A 70 -6.13 1.66 -34.47
CA GLY A 70 -7.42 2.33 -34.55
C GLY A 70 -7.32 3.76 -35.07
N VAL A 71 -8.44 4.49 -35.02
CA VAL A 71 -8.57 5.87 -35.50
C VAL A 71 -8.81 6.78 -34.31
N ASN A 72 -7.94 7.78 -34.09
CA ASN A 72 -8.12 8.75 -33.01
C ASN A 72 -9.41 9.55 -33.22
N ALA A 73 -10.31 9.49 -32.25
CA ALA A 73 -11.58 10.23 -32.26
C ALA A 73 -11.46 11.61 -31.57
N VAL A 74 -10.44 11.79 -30.73
CA VAL A 74 -10.20 13.02 -29.97
C VAL A 74 -8.85 13.66 -30.30
N LYS A 75 -8.68 14.92 -29.88
CA LYS A 75 -7.45 15.70 -29.99
C LYS A 75 -7.11 16.33 -28.65
N GLU A 76 -5.86 16.75 -28.49
CA GLU A 76 -5.40 17.51 -27.32
C GLU A 76 -6.21 18.80 -27.13
N GLY A 77 -6.51 19.13 -25.88
CA GLY A 77 -7.29 20.31 -25.48
C GLY A 77 -8.80 20.09 -25.41
N VAL A 78 -9.31 18.91 -25.79
CA VAL A 78 -10.75 18.58 -25.73
C VAL A 78 -11.12 18.06 -24.34
N ASN A 79 -12.28 18.48 -23.84
CA ASN A 79 -12.88 17.92 -22.63
C ASN A 79 -13.67 16.66 -22.99
N VAL A 80 -13.44 15.56 -22.28
CA VAL A 80 -14.09 14.27 -22.48
C VAL A 80 -14.77 13.86 -21.18
N ALA A 81 -15.93 13.23 -21.30
CA ALA A 81 -16.62 12.60 -20.18
C ALA A 81 -16.30 11.09 -20.13
N GLU A 82 -16.51 10.45 -19.00
CA GLU A 82 -16.47 8.99 -18.86
C GLU A 82 -17.35 8.33 -19.95
N GLY A 83 -16.82 7.27 -20.57
CA GLY A 83 -17.43 6.56 -21.69
C GLY A 83 -17.24 7.24 -23.06
N THR A 84 -16.65 8.43 -23.13
CA THR A 84 -16.39 9.10 -24.43
C THR A 84 -15.45 8.26 -25.29
N LEU A 85 -15.77 8.10 -26.58
CA LEU A 85 -14.89 7.42 -27.53
C LEU A 85 -13.60 8.21 -27.76
N LEU A 86 -12.47 7.60 -27.44
CA LEU A 86 -11.14 8.20 -27.59
C LEU A 86 -10.43 7.70 -28.85
N ILE A 87 -10.46 6.39 -29.09
CA ILE A 87 -9.89 5.75 -30.28
C ILE A 87 -10.89 4.70 -30.79
N SER A 88 -11.29 4.84 -32.04
CA SER A 88 -12.21 3.92 -32.72
C SER A 88 -11.47 2.70 -33.24
N GLY A 89 -11.98 1.51 -32.93
CA GLY A 89 -11.62 0.25 -33.58
C GLY A 89 -12.29 0.07 -34.95
N VAL A 90 -13.23 0.95 -35.33
CA VAL A 90 -13.85 0.97 -36.66
C VAL A 90 -13.21 2.08 -37.48
N GLY A 91 -12.62 1.72 -38.63
CA GLY A 91 -12.08 2.65 -39.61
C GLY A 91 -12.74 2.47 -40.97
N LYS A 92 -12.48 3.42 -41.88
CA LYS A 92 -12.96 3.38 -43.26
C LYS A 92 -11.79 3.24 -44.22
N ASN A 93 -11.90 2.30 -45.15
CA ASN A 93 -11.00 2.17 -46.28
C ASN A 93 -11.26 3.26 -47.32
N ALA A 94 -10.32 3.45 -48.24
CA ALA A 94 -10.44 4.45 -49.30
C ALA A 94 -11.61 4.17 -50.26
N ASP A 95 -12.06 2.92 -50.35
CA ASP A 95 -13.23 2.49 -51.13
C ASP A 95 -14.57 2.66 -50.38
N GLY A 96 -14.54 3.15 -49.14
CA GLY A 96 -15.73 3.35 -48.30
C GLY A 96 -16.15 2.14 -47.49
N SER A 97 -15.49 0.98 -47.64
CA SER A 97 -15.74 -0.18 -46.78
C SER A 97 -15.22 0.04 -45.35
N GLU A 98 -15.91 -0.52 -44.36
CA GLU A 98 -15.48 -0.45 -42.96
C GLU A 98 -14.56 -1.61 -42.62
N TYR A 99 -13.54 -1.35 -41.81
CA TYR A 99 -12.68 -2.37 -41.24
C TYR A 99 -12.69 -2.29 -39.72
N PHE A 100 -12.56 -3.45 -39.09
CA PHE A 100 -12.53 -3.60 -37.65
C PHE A 100 -11.12 -3.94 -37.19
N THR A 101 -10.65 -3.27 -36.16
CA THR A 101 -9.36 -3.49 -35.53
C THR A 101 -9.49 -3.45 -34.02
N HIS A 102 -8.52 -4.06 -33.35
CA HIS A 102 -8.38 -3.94 -31.91
C HIS A 102 -7.70 -2.59 -31.60
N ALA A 103 -8.48 -1.60 -31.17
CA ALA A 103 -7.92 -0.29 -30.86
C ALA A 103 -6.95 -0.39 -29.68
N LYS A 104 -5.78 0.25 -29.83
CA LYS A 104 -4.76 0.29 -28.80
C LYS A 104 -4.14 1.67 -28.74
N GLY A 105 -3.98 2.20 -27.54
CA GLY A 105 -3.43 3.52 -27.34
C GLY A 105 -3.43 3.92 -25.88
N GLU A 106 -2.74 5.01 -25.60
CA GLU A 106 -2.76 5.70 -24.32
C GLU A 106 -3.29 7.10 -24.54
N VAL A 107 -4.19 7.54 -23.68
CA VAL A 107 -4.75 8.90 -23.75
C VAL A 107 -4.64 9.50 -22.37
N TYR A 108 -3.79 10.52 -22.24
CA TYR A 108 -3.57 11.20 -20.98
C TYR A 108 -4.48 12.42 -20.90
N ALA A 109 -5.07 12.64 -19.74
CA ALA A 109 -5.93 13.79 -19.48
C ALA A 109 -5.65 14.38 -18.09
N LYS A 110 -5.86 15.69 -17.95
CA LYS A 110 -5.98 16.34 -16.64
C LYS A 110 -7.33 15.96 -16.04
N THR A 111 -7.30 15.38 -14.85
CA THR A 111 -8.47 14.92 -14.11
C THR A 111 -8.46 15.52 -12.71
N GLU A 112 -9.66 15.69 -12.15
CA GLU A 112 -9.87 16.09 -10.76
C GLU A 112 -10.45 14.88 -10.03
N ASN A 113 -9.80 14.46 -8.95
CA ASN A 113 -10.17 13.29 -8.18
C ASN A 113 -10.39 13.68 -6.72
N GLU A 114 -11.39 13.06 -6.09
CA GLU A 114 -11.67 13.23 -4.68
C GLU A 114 -11.62 11.88 -3.96
N ALA A 115 -11.06 11.87 -2.76
CA ALA A 115 -11.06 10.71 -1.88
C ALA A 115 -11.35 11.13 -0.45
N THR A 116 -12.11 10.32 0.28
CA THR A 116 -12.49 10.60 1.66
C THR A 116 -12.16 9.41 2.55
N GLN A 117 -11.52 9.66 3.68
CA GLN A 117 -11.31 8.67 4.73
C GLN A 117 -11.82 9.16 6.07
N ALA A 118 -12.45 8.27 6.83
CA ALA A 118 -13.01 8.58 8.13
C ALA A 118 -12.60 7.57 9.19
N VAL A 119 -12.36 8.04 10.41
CA VAL A 119 -12.04 7.20 11.56
C VAL A 119 -12.87 7.60 12.77
N ASN A 120 -13.40 6.59 13.47
CA ASN A 120 -14.03 6.80 14.78
C ASN A 120 -12.96 7.22 15.78
N ARG A 121 -13.16 8.36 16.45
CA ARG A 121 -12.17 8.84 17.42
C ARG A 121 -12.25 8.08 18.74
N ASN A 122 -13.43 7.54 19.09
CA ASN A 122 -13.65 6.82 20.33
C ASN A 122 -13.59 5.31 20.08
N PHE A 123 -12.71 4.63 20.81
CA PHE A 123 -12.64 3.18 20.83
C PHE A 123 -12.26 2.67 22.21
N LYS A 124 -12.55 1.39 22.46
CA LYS A 124 -12.11 0.72 23.69
C LYS A 124 -10.66 0.32 23.55
N GLY A 125 -9.80 0.92 24.35
CA GLY A 125 -8.37 0.65 24.38
C GLY A 125 -7.95 0.10 25.73
N PHE A 126 -6.79 -0.56 25.75
CA PHE A 126 -6.16 -1.00 26.97
C PHE A 126 -5.07 0.01 27.36
N ILE A 127 -5.24 0.68 28.50
CA ILE A 127 -4.17 1.49 29.08
C ILE A 127 -3.50 0.70 30.20
N SER A 128 -2.17 0.76 30.23
CA SER A 128 -1.38 0.19 31.32
C SER A 128 -1.55 1.05 32.57
N THR A 129 -2.08 0.47 33.66
CA THR A 129 -2.31 1.18 34.93
C THR A 129 -1.12 1.10 35.89
N GLY A 130 0.02 0.59 35.43
CA GLY A 130 1.24 0.47 36.23
C GLY A 130 2.26 -0.46 35.58
N ASN A 131 3.44 -0.57 36.18
CA ASN A 131 4.44 -1.54 35.77
C ASN A 131 4.93 -2.27 37.03
N LYS A 132 4.85 -3.61 37.02
CA LYS A 132 5.52 -4.46 38.01
C LYS A 132 6.49 -5.38 37.28
N SER A 133 7.76 -5.29 37.66
CA SER A 133 8.80 -6.20 37.15
C SER A 133 9.09 -7.28 38.19
N VAL A 134 8.99 -8.54 37.79
CA VAL A 134 9.44 -9.69 38.57
C VAL A 134 10.68 -10.26 37.92
N TYR A 135 11.75 -10.43 38.70
CA TYR A 135 12.97 -11.08 38.23
C TYR A 135 12.96 -12.55 38.63
N GLY A 136 13.68 -13.38 37.89
CA GLY A 136 13.89 -14.77 38.25
C GLY A 136 15.14 -15.33 37.59
N VAL A 137 15.44 -16.58 37.91
CA VAL A 137 16.52 -17.34 37.28
C VAL A 137 15.94 -18.54 36.59
N GLU A 138 16.35 -18.75 35.34
CA GLU A 138 16.08 -19.98 34.59
C GLU A 138 17.35 -20.83 34.59
N VAL A 139 17.24 -22.12 34.91
CA VAL A 139 18.35 -23.09 34.83
C VAL A 139 17.88 -24.33 34.08
N PHE A 140 18.54 -24.66 32.97
CA PHE A 140 18.25 -25.73 31.98
C PHE A 140 16.87 -25.73 31.31
N SER A 141 15.82 -25.23 31.97
CA SER A 141 14.42 -24.98 31.54
C SER A 141 13.53 -24.69 32.77
N LEU A 142 14.05 -24.86 33.99
CA LEU A 142 13.34 -24.58 35.23
C LEU A 142 13.36 -23.07 35.51
N LYS A 143 12.20 -22.41 35.41
CA LYS A 143 12.02 -21.00 35.79
C LYS A 143 11.73 -20.87 37.28
N ILE A 144 12.58 -20.13 37.98
CA ILE A 144 12.41 -19.81 39.40
C ILE A 144 12.19 -18.29 39.52
N PRO A 145 10.93 -17.82 39.53
CA PRO A 145 10.64 -16.41 39.73
C PRO A 145 10.87 -16.00 41.19
N PHE A 146 11.51 -14.86 41.40
CA PHE A 146 11.71 -14.24 42.72
C PHE A 146 10.55 -13.29 43.06
N GLY A 147 9.33 -13.78 42.87
CA GLY A 147 8.10 -13.02 43.08
C GLY A 147 6.91 -13.70 42.42
N ARG A 148 5.72 -13.16 42.67
CA ARG A 148 4.48 -13.66 42.08
C ARG A 148 4.27 -12.99 40.72
N ILE A 149 4.33 -13.79 39.66
CA ILE A 149 3.93 -13.37 38.31
C ILE A 149 2.40 -13.47 38.27
N ASN A 150 1.73 -12.43 37.79
CA ASN A 150 0.28 -12.43 37.66
C ASN A 150 -0.08 -12.83 36.22
N ASP A 151 -0.89 -13.87 36.06
CA ASP A 151 -1.27 -14.38 34.72
C ASP A 151 -2.38 -13.54 34.06
N GLU A 152 -3.06 -12.68 34.82
CA GLU A 152 -4.12 -11.79 34.34
C GLU A 152 -3.58 -10.48 33.73
N THR A 153 -2.26 -10.31 33.68
CA THR A 153 -1.61 -9.12 33.10
C THR A 153 -0.93 -9.48 31.78
N VAL A 154 -0.83 -8.51 30.87
CA VAL A 154 0.01 -8.70 29.67
C VAL A 154 1.47 -8.72 30.15
N ASN A 155 2.14 -9.85 29.91
CA ASN A 155 3.50 -10.09 30.39
C ASN A 155 4.48 -10.02 29.21
N SER A 156 5.57 -9.27 29.37
CA SER A 156 6.71 -9.29 28.47
C SER A 156 7.90 -9.91 29.18
N GLU A 157 8.49 -10.97 28.61
CA GLU A 157 9.66 -11.63 29.17
C GLU A 157 10.95 -11.17 28.47
N ALA A 158 12.00 -10.89 29.25
CA ALA A 158 13.34 -10.60 28.76
C ALA A 158 14.36 -11.52 29.44
N TYR A 159 15.29 -12.08 28.66
CA TYR A 159 16.31 -13.02 29.15
C TYR A 159 17.71 -12.45 29.01
N THR A 160 18.50 -12.60 30.08
CA THR A 160 19.93 -12.33 30.12
C THR A 160 20.66 -13.64 30.41
N HIS A 161 21.10 -14.32 29.35
CA HIS A 161 21.89 -15.55 29.48
C HIS A 161 23.28 -15.24 30.03
N LEU A 162 23.68 -15.95 31.08
CA LEU A 162 25.00 -15.82 31.66
C LEU A 162 26.03 -16.62 30.85
N LYS A 163 27.24 -16.08 30.75
CA LYS A 163 28.34 -16.69 30.00
C LYS A 163 29.57 -16.82 30.87
N SER A 164 30.29 -17.91 30.66
CA SER A 164 31.67 -18.05 31.13
C SER A 164 32.60 -18.03 29.92
N LYS A 165 33.41 -16.96 29.79
CA LYS A 165 34.31 -16.68 28.66
C LYS A 165 33.62 -16.76 27.29
N SER A 166 33.65 -17.91 26.62
CA SER A 166 33.08 -18.16 25.28
C SER A 166 31.86 -19.07 25.27
N THR A 167 31.46 -19.63 26.41
CA THR A 167 30.37 -20.63 26.49
C THR A 167 29.16 -20.03 27.20
N TYR A 168 27.98 -20.22 26.61
CA TYR A 168 26.71 -19.91 27.26
C TYR A 168 26.46 -20.93 28.37
N LEU A 169 26.28 -20.44 29.59
CA LEU A 169 25.86 -21.29 30.68
C LEU A 169 24.38 -21.63 30.49
N PRO A 170 23.93 -22.82 30.92
CA PRO A 170 22.53 -23.22 30.87
C PRO A 170 21.72 -22.49 31.97
N LEU A 171 22.00 -21.21 32.19
CA LEU A 171 21.35 -20.38 33.18
C LEU A 171 21.20 -18.94 32.69
N ALA A 172 20.04 -18.37 32.95
CA ALA A 172 19.67 -17.02 32.55
C ALA A 172 18.98 -16.28 33.69
N ILE A 173 19.19 -14.97 33.77
CA ILE A 173 18.34 -14.09 34.56
C ILE A 173 17.20 -13.68 33.64
N PHE A 174 15.96 -13.93 34.03
CA PHE A 174 14.79 -13.45 33.30
C PHE A 174 14.10 -12.33 34.07
N ARG A 175 13.47 -11.41 33.34
CA ARG A 175 12.60 -10.35 33.85
C ARG A 175 11.24 -10.49 33.17
N VAL A 176 10.18 -10.50 33.96
CA VAL A 176 8.80 -10.42 33.51
C VAL A 176 8.27 -9.04 33.85
N ASP A 177 7.99 -8.23 32.83
CA ASP A 177 7.30 -6.95 32.98
C ASP A 177 5.80 -7.20 32.83
N SER A 178 5.06 -7.00 33.93
CA SER A 178 3.61 -7.19 34.00
C SER A 178 2.89 -5.85 33.87
N TYR A 179 2.08 -5.73 32.82
CA TYR A 179 1.25 -4.57 32.54
C TYR A 179 -0.22 -4.89 32.89
N PRO A 180 -0.72 -4.47 34.07
CA PRO A 180 -2.14 -4.50 34.35
C PRO A 180 -2.84 -3.57 33.35
N VAL A 181 -3.62 -4.17 32.46
CA VAL A 181 -4.39 -3.45 31.46
C VAL A 181 -5.80 -3.24 31.98
N LYS A 182 -6.26 -2.00 31.93
CA LYS A 182 -7.68 -1.69 32.15
C LYS A 182 -8.29 -1.27 30.82
N GLU A 183 -9.43 -1.87 30.49
CA GLU A 183 -10.25 -1.42 29.37
C GLU A 183 -10.79 -0.03 29.70
N THR A 184 -10.44 0.95 28.88
CA THR A 184 -10.82 2.36 29.01
C THR A 184 -11.23 2.88 27.64
N GLU A 185 -12.17 3.82 27.62
CA GLU A 185 -12.47 4.58 26.40
C GLU A 185 -11.30 5.52 26.10
N VAL A 186 -10.64 5.28 24.96
CA VAL A 186 -9.56 6.11 24.45
C VAL A 186 -10.12 6.92 23.30
N THR A 187 -9.90 8.24 23.35
CA THR A 187 -10.24 9.16 22.27
C THR A 187 -8.98 9.58 21.53
N LEU A 188 -8.92 9.31 20.23
CA LEU A 188 -7.84 9.81 19.37
C LEU A 188 -7.80 11.34 19.38
N THR A 189 -6.58 11.88 19.45
CA THR A 189 -6.36 13.28 19.13
C THR A 189 -6.63 13.52 17.65
N GLU A 190 -6.86 14.78 17.29
CA GLU A 190 -7.09 15.16 15.90
C GLU A 190 -5.89 14.80 15.01
N ASN A 191 -4.67 15.08 15.47
CA ASN A 191 -3.44 14.73 14.76
C ASN A 191 -3.25 13.22 14.56
N GLN A 192 -3.60 12.40 15.56
CA GLN A 192 -3.54 10.93 15.45
C GLN A 192 -4.57 10.43 14.43
N SER A 193 -5.76 11.02 14.44
CA SER A 193 -6.84 10.68 13.51
C SER A 193 -6.45 11.07 12.07
N MET A 194 -5.87 12.25 11.90
CA MET A 194 -5.33 12.73 10.63
C MET A 194 -4.23 11.81 10.09
N LEU A 195 -3.26 11.45 10.93
CA LEU A 195 -2.15 10.57 10.52
C LEU A 195 -2.65 9.19 10.07
N TYR A 196 -3.64 8.65 10.77
CA TYR A 196 -4.28 7.39 10.39
C TYR A 196 -5.01 7.50 9.04
N CYS A 197 -5.87 8.51 8.86
CA CYS A 197 -6.56 8.69 7.58
C CYS A 197 -5.58 8.93 6.43
N LEU A 198 -4.51 9.71 6.69
CA LEU A 198 -3.46 9.98 5.71
C LEU A 198 -2.72 8.70 5.31
N SER A 199 -2.41 7.81 6.25
CA SER A 199 -1.72 6.55 5.91
C SER A 199 -2.58 5.67 4.99
N GLN A 200 -3.89 5.62 5.24
CA GLN A 200 -4.84 4.91 4.38
C GLN A 200 -4.93 5.52 2.97
N LEU A 201 -4.99 6.85 2.85
CA LEU A 201 -5.00 7.54 1.55
C LEU A 201 -3.70 7.31 0.77
N VAL A 202 -2.56 7.31 1.45
CA VAL A 202 -1.25 7.02 0.82
C VAL A 202 -1.21 5.59 0.27
N GLU A 203 -1.74 4.61 1.01
CA GLU A 203 -1.83 3.22 0.55
C GLU A 203 -2.73 3.08 -0.67
N MET A 204 -3.93 3.68 -0.65
CA MET A 204 -4.83 3.73 -1.80
C MET A 204 -4.15 4.34 -3.03
N LYS A 205 -3.47 5.47 -2.84
CA LYS A 205 -2.79 6.18 -3.92
C LYS A 205 -1.69 5.36 -4.59
N ARG A 206 -0.92 4.58 -3.80
CA ARG A 206 0.12 3.69 -4.34
C ARG A 206 -0.43 2.64 -5.31
N GLY A 207 -1.69 2.24 -5.15
CA GLY A 207 -2.36 1.33 -6.08
C GLY A 207 -2.95 2.07 -7.28
N GLU A 208 -3.86 3.01 -7.03
CA GLU A 208 -4.73 3.58 -8.06
C GLU A 208 -4.04 4.61 -8.96
N TYR A 209 -3.14 5.41 -8.41
CA TYR A 209 -2.49 6.54 -9.10
C TYR A 209 -1.00 6.29 -9.34
N LYS A 210 -0.59 5.01 -9.44
CA LYS A 210 0.82 4.60 -9.57
C LYS A 210 1.54 5.27 -10.74
N ASP A 211 0.85 5.37 -11.88
CA ASP A 211 1.39 5.88 -13.14
C ASP A 211 0.89 7.31 -13.45
N ALA A 212 0.21 7.96 -12.49
CA ALA A 212 -0.33 9.31 -12.66
C ALA A 212 0.69 10.38 -12.23
N GLU A 213 0.76 11.48 -12.97
CA GLU A 213 1.55 12.65 -12.61
C GLU A 213 0.69 13.63 -11.82
N ILE A 214 0.86 13.64 -10.50
CA ILE A 214 0.10 14.51 -9.59
C ILE A 214 0.80 15.86 -9.50
N TYR A 215 0.07 16.93 -9.80
CA TYR A 215 0.60 18.31 -9.72
C TYR A 215 -0.03 19.14 -8.61
N GLU A 216 -1.17 18.74 -8.08
CA GLU A 216 -1.80 19.39 -6.92
C GLU A 216 -2.50 18.35 -6.04
N GLU A 217 -2.32 18.52 -4.72
CA GLU A 217 -2.91 17.65 -3.71
C GLU A 217 -3.26 18.50 -2.48
N LEU A 218 -4.53 18.49 -2.11
CA LEU A 218 -5.06 19.27 -0.99
C LEU A 218 -5.78 18.35 -0.02
N TYR A 219 -5.65 18.63 1.27
CA TYR A 219 -6.29 17.88 2.34
C TYR A 219 -7.11 18.79 3.24
N PHE A 220 -8.34 18.39 3.52
CA PHE A 220 -9.26 19.11 4.38
C PHE A 220 -9.79 18.15 5.44
N GLY A 221 -9.41 18.42 6.70
CA GLY A 221 -9.79 17.60 7.84
C GLY A 221 -10.84 18.28 8.70
N GLU A 222 -11.86 17.54 9.11
CA GLU A 222 -12.87 18.02 10.07
C GLU A 222 -13.32 16.92 11.03
N THR A 223 -13.77 17.32 12.22
CA THR A 223 -14.41 16.40 13.17
C THR A 223 -15.91 16.65 13.18
N VAL A 224 -16.69 15.63 12.80
CA VAL A 224 -18.16 15.67 12.81
C VAL A 224 -18.68 14.46 13.58
N ASN A 225 -19.53 14.68 14.58
CA ASN A 225 -20.19 13.63 15.37
C ASN A 225 -19.23 12.56 15.95
N GLY A 226 -18.06 12.98 16.45
CA GLY A 226 -17.07 12.06 17.04
C GLY A 226 -16.25 11.24 16.04
N LYS A 227 -16.43 11.48 14.74
CA LYS A 227 -15.58 10.96 13.67
C LYS A 227 -14.68 12.06 13.15
N TYR A 228 -13.44 11.69 12.85
CA TYR A 228 -12.57 12.55 12.06
C TYR A 228 -12.70 12.14 10.59
N ILE A 229 -12.94 13.11 9.71
CA ILE A 229 -13.10 12.94 8.27
C ILE A 229 -11.97 13.73 7.61
N LEU A 230 -11.23 13.07 6.72
CA LEU A 230 -10.18 13.67 5.91
C LEU A 230 -10.59 13.55 4.45
N ASN A 231 -10.85 14.68 3.82
CA ASN A 231 -11.09 14.81 2.39
C ASN A 231 -9.79 15.15 1.67
N GLN A 232 -9.57 14.53 0.53
CA GLN A 232 -8.45 14.76 -0.36
C GLN A 232 -9.00 15.20 -1.71
N ALA A 233 -8.47 16.29 -2.25
CA ALA A 233 -8.67 16.70 -3.63
C ALA A 233 -7.32 16.57 -4.36
N LEU A 234 -7.32 15.93 -5.52
CA LEU A 234 -6.13 15.55 -6.26
C LEU A 234 -6.30 15.88 -7.74
N ASN A 235 -5.42 16.74 -8.25
CA ASN A 235 -5.35 17.07 -9.66
C ASN A 235 -4.12 16.40 -10.27
N CYS A 236 -4.36 15.57 -11.28
CA CYS A 236 -3.31 14.78 -11.90
C CYS A 236 -3.49 14.66 -13.41
N VAL A 237 -2.39 14.33 -14.08
CA VAL A 237 -2.39 13.83 -15.45
C VAL A 237 -2.30 12.31 -15.38
N GLU A 238 -3.36 11.63 -15.81
CA GLU A 238 -3.44 10.17 -15.80
C GLU A 238 -3.91 9.61 -17.15
N ASN A 239 -3.60 8.35 -17.42
CA ASN A 239 -4.09 7.65 -18.60
C ASN A 239 -5.56 7.24 -18.38
N ILE A 240 -6.46 7.82 -19.16
CA ILE A 240 -7.89 7.56 -19.10
C ILE A 240 -8.35 6.51 -20.14
N ALA A 241 -7.44 5.92 -20.92
CA ALA A 241 -7.78 4.95 -21.95
C ALA A 241 -8.14 3.57 -21.36
N VAL A 242 -9.37 3.12 -21.63
CA VAL A 242 -9.85 1.76 -21.31
C VAL A 242 -10.42 1.10 -22.55
N GLU A 243 -10.08 -0.17 -22.77
CA GLU A 243 -10.59 -0.96 -23.89
C GLU A 243 -12.05 -1.37 -23.64
N GLN A 244 -12.89 -1.20 -24.67
CA GLN A 244 -14.29 -1.60 -24.69
C GLN A 244 -14.56 -2.46 -25.93
N PRO A 245 -14.98 -3.73 -25.78
CA PRO A 245 -15.34 -4.59 -26.91
C PRO A 245 -16.45 -3.98 -27.79
N ILE A 246 -16.34 -4.17 -29.10
CA ILE A 246 -17.38 -3.80 -30.05
C ILE A 246 -18.40 -4.95 -30.09
N MET A 247 -19.62 -4.68 -29.63
CA MET A 247 -20.73 -5.63 -29.73
C MET A 247 -21.30 -5.55 -31.15
N VAL A 248 -21.11 -6.60 -31.95
CA VAL A 248 -21.78 -6.75 -33.24
C VAL A 248 -23.06 -7.57 -32.98
N GLU A 249 -24.23 -6.95 -33.11
CA GLU A 249 -25.48 -7.71 -33.15
C GLU A 249 -25.50 -8.53 -34.44
N ASN A 250 -25.65 -9.85 -34.31
CA ASN A 250 -25.87 -10.78 -35.42
C ASN A 250 -27.33 -10.73 -35.89
#